data_AF-A0A1Y5DZG5-F1
#
_entry.id   AF-A0A1Y5DZG5-F1
#
_cell.length_a   1.000
_cell.length_b   1.000
_cell.length_c   1.000
_cell.angle_alpha   90.00
_cell.angle_beta   90.00
_cell.angle_gamma   90.00
#
_symmetry.space_group_name_H-M   'P 1'
#
loop_
_entity.id
_entity.type
_entity.pdbx_description
1 polymer ?
#
loop_
_entity_poly.entity_id
_entity_poly.type
_entity_poly.pdbx_seq_one_letter_code
_entity_poly.pdbx_strand_id
1 'polypeptide(L)' 'MSTVTEIAQNAINAALDETNKKSLSEDALARALIAEAIAIYRKTRSANDIANELEFIAENIGDDEEYTFMRP' A
#
# COMPACT_ATOMS: atom_id res chain seq x y z
N MET A 1 12.46 -14.97 -8.61
CA MET A 1 10.99 -14.76 -8.57
C MET A 1 10.78 -13.46 -7.85
N SER A 2 9.97 -12.54 -8.38
CA SER A 2 9.71 -11.27 -7.69
C SER A 2 8.79 -11.47 -6.49
N THR A 3 9.05 -10.76 -5.40
CA THR A 3 8.15 -10.74 -4.24
C THR A 3 6.91 -9.90 -4.53
N VAL A 4 5.82 -10.11 -3.79
CA VAL A 4 4.62 -9.25 -3.89
C VAL A 4 4.95 -7.78 -3.59
N THR A 5 5.89 -7.54 -2.69
CA THR A 5 6.40 -6.21 -2.35
C THR A 5 7.12 -5.57 -3.54
N GLU A 6 8.01 -6.30 -4.23
CA GLU A 6 8.70 -5.79 -5.42
C GLU A 6 7.71 -5.47 -6.56
N ILE A 7 6.66 -6.29 -6.73
CA ILE A 7 5.60 -6.02 -7.72
C ILE A 7 4.87 -4.72 -7.38
N ALA A 8 4.49 -4.54 -6.11
CA ALA A 8 3.79 -3.33 -5.66
C ALA A 8 4.66 -2.07 -5.80
N GLN A 9 5.93 -2.13 -5.40
CA GLN A 9 6.88 -1.03 -5.54
C GLN A 9 7.06 -0.59 -7.00
N ASN A 10 7.21 -1.56 -7.92
CA ASN A 10 7.32 -1.26 -9.34
C ASN A 10 6.06 -0.60 -9.91
N ALA A 11 4.88 -1.07 -9.50
CA ALA A 11 3.61 -0.47 -9.93
C ALA A 11 3.45 0.97 -9.40
N ILE A 12 3.83 1.22 -8.14
CA ILE A 12 3.79 2.56 -7.53
C ILE A 12 4.76 3.51 -8.24
N ASN A 13 5.99 3.08 -8.52
CA ASN A 13 6.98 3.89 -9.23
C ASN A 13 6.48 4.30 -10.63
N ALA A 14 5.89 3.36 -11.37
CA ALA A 14 5.30 3.65 -12.68
C ALA A 14 4.14 4.67 -12.58
N ALA A 15 3.29 4.53 -11.56
CA ALA A 15 2.17 5.46 -11.33
C ALA A 15 2.65 6.86 -10.91
N LEU A 16 3.70 6.95 -10.10
CA LEU A 16 4.34 8.22 -9.70
C LEU A 16 4.93 8.94 -10.92
N ASP A 17 5.67 8.22 -11.78
CA ASP A 17 6.23 8.77 -13.00
C ASP A 17 5.15 9.37 -13.92
N GLU A 18 4.02 8.67 -14.09
CA GLU A 18 2.90 9.16 -14.89
C GLU A 18 2.21 10.36 -14.26
N THR A 19 2.01 10.34 -12.94
CA THR A 19 1.42 11.43 -12.16
C THR A 19 2.26 12.70 -12.30
N ASN A 20 3.57 12.58 -12.16
CA ASN A 20 4.52 13.69 -12.27
C ASN A 20 4.60 14.25 -13.69
N LYS A 21 4.58 13.41 -14.73
CA LYS A 21 4.49 13.85 -16.14
C LYS A 21 3.23 14.66 -16.43
N LYS A 22 2.14 14.40 -15.70
CA LYS A 22 0.85 15.11 -15.82
C LYS A 22 0.71 16.27 -14.84
N SER A 23 1.74 16.56 -14.03
CA SER A 23 1.70 17.57 -12.96
C SER A 23 0.50 17.40 -12.00
N LEU A 24 0.12 16.14 -11.76
CA LEU A 24 -0.94 15.77 -10.82
C LEU A 24 -0.37 15.66 -9.40
N SER A 25 -1.24 15.70 -8.40
CA SER A 25 -0.84 15.65 -6.99
C SER A 25 -0.45 14.23 -6.57
N GLU A 26 0.73 14.08 -5.95
CA GLU A 26 1.17 12.83 -5.32
C GLU A 26 0.26 12.42 -4.15
N ASP A 27 -0.27 13.38 -3.37
CA ASP A 27 -1.28 13.10 -2.32
C ASP A 27 -2.56 12.51 -2.93
N ALA A 28 -3.01 13.04 -4.07
CA ALA A 28 -4.16 12.48 -4.78
C ALA A 28 -3.90 11.05 -5.29
N LEU A 29 -2.69 10.78 -5.79
CA LEU A 29 -2.28 9.42 -6.17
C LEU A 29 -2.27 8.49 -4.95
N ALA A 30 -1.68 8.92 -3.83
CA ALA A 30 -1.61 8.12 -2.60
C ALA A 30 -3.02 7.74 -2.09
N ARG A 31 -3.95 8.71 -2.08
CA ARG A 31 -5.36 8.46 -1.73
C ARG A 31 -6.02 7.45 -2.67
N ALA A 32 -5.76 7.55 -3.98
CA ALA A 32 -6.30 6.61 -4.96
C ALA A 32 -5.74 5.19 -4.76
N LEU A 33 -4.44 5.06 -4.50
CA LEU A 33 -3.80 3.77 -4.22
C LEU A 33 -4.38 3.10 -2.97
N ILE A 34 -4.61 3.86 -1.89
CA ILE A 34 -5.26 3.34 -0.68
C ILE A 34 -6.68 2.85 -1.00
N ALA A 35 -7.45 3.59 -1.80
CA ALA A 35 -8.80 3.20 -2.18
C ALA A 35 -8.83 1.87 -2.95
N GLU A 36 -7.92 1.68 -3.91
CA GLU A 36 -7.79 0.43 -4.67
C GLU A 36 -7.36 -0.75 -3.77
N ALA A 37 -6.42 -0.52 -2.84
CA ALA A 37 -6.02 -1.53 -1.87
C ALA A 37 -7.20 -1.97 -0.97
N ILE A 38 -8.00 -1.01 -0.48
CA ILE A 38 -9.21 -1.29 0.29
C ILE A 38 -10.22 -2.08 -0.55
N ALA A 39 -10.40 -1.74 -1.82
CA ALA A 39 -11.31 -2.47 -2.72
C ALA A 39 -10.90 -3.95 -2.88
N ILE A 40 -9.60 -4.25 -2.87
CA ILE A 40 -9.08 -5.62 -2.86
C ILE A 40 -9.40 -6.30 -1.53
N TYR A 41 -9.08 -5.69 -0.39
CA TYR A 41 -9.34 -6.30 0.93
C TYR A 41 -10.81 -6.57 1.19
N ARG A 42 -11.71 -5.68 0.75
CA ARG A 42 -13.16 -5.85 0.94
C ARG A 42 -13.74 -7.11 0.29
N LYS A 43 -12.99 -7.81 -0.57
CA LYS A 43 -13.38 -9.12 -1.12
C LYS A 43 -13.40 -10.21 -0.04
N THR A 44 -12.58 -10.10 1.00
CA THR A 44 -12.37 -11.16 2.00
C THR A 44 -12.25 -10.69 3.45
N ARG A 45 -12.14 -9.38 3.71
CA ARG A 45 -11.97 -8.79 5.05
C ARG A 45 -13.13 -7.84 5.38
N SER A 46 -13.45 -7.72 6.67
CA SER A 46 -14.41 -6.73 7.14
C SER A 46 -13.81 -5.31 7.11
N ALA A 47 -14.65 -4.27 7.15
CA ALA A 47 -14.18 -2.90 7.23
C ALA A 47 -13.34 -2.63 8.49
N ASN A 48 -13.69 -3.29 9.61
CA ASN A 48 -12.96 -3.16 10.88
C ASN A 48 -11.56 -3.78 10.79
N ASP A 49 -11.43 -4.97 10.19
CA ASP A 49 -10.13 -5.61 10.00
C ASP A 49 -9.22 -4.80 9.07
N ILE A 50 -9.81 -4.17 8.05
CA ILE A 50 -9.08 -3.28 7.14
C ILE A 50 -8.57 -2.05 7.89
N ALA A 51 -9.41 -1.42 8.71
CA ALA A 51 -9.03 -0.25 9.49
C ALA A 51 -7.86 -0.58 10.44
N ASN A 52 -7.95 -1.68 11.18
CA ASN A 52 -6.89 -2.13 12.09
C ASN A 52 -5.57 -2.41 11.35
N GLU A 53 -5.62 -3.03 10.17
CA GLU A 53 -4.40 -3.27 9.38
C GLU A 53 -3.80 -1.97 8.86
N LEU A 54 -4.61 -1.01 8.39
CA LEU A 54 -4.10 0.27 7.91
C LEU A 54 -3.49 1.09 9.05
N GLU A 55 -4.09 1.07 10.24
CA GLU A 55 -3.54 1.69 11.45
C GLU A 55 -2.19 1.06 11.79
N PHE A 56 -2.11 -0.28 11.87
CA PHE A 56 -0.87 -1.00 12.10
C PHE A 56 0.22 -0.63 11.07
N ILE A 57 -0.11 -0.63 9.78
CA ILE A 57 0.85 -0.26 8.73
C ILE A 57 1.29 1.20 8.89
N ALA A 58 0.37 2.13 9.15
CA ALA A 58 0.71 3.54 9.30
C ALA A 58 1.63 3.80 10.50
N GLU A 59 1.48 3.04 11.58
CA GLU A 59 2.32 3.14 12.78
C GLU A 59 3.69 2.50 12.63
N ASN A 60 3.86 1.55 11.69
CA ASN A 60 5.08 0.74 11.53
C ASN A 60 5.78 0.96 10.16
N ILE A 61 5.30 1.88 9.33
CA ILE A 61 5.94 2.23 8.05
C ILE A 61 7.33 2.81 8.33
N GLY A 62 8.36 2.18 7.75
CA GLY A 62 9.75 2.60 7.91
C GLY A 62 10.53 1.86 8.99
N ASP A 63 9.87 1.01 9.79
CA ASP A 63 10.51 0.09 10.73
C ASP A 63 10.96 -1.21 10.04
N ASP A 64 11.35 -1.12 8.77
CA ASP A 64 11.95 -2.20 7.96
C ASP A 64 13.37 -2.60 8.45
N GLU A 65 13.65 -2.50 9.75
CA GLU A 65 14.55 -3.44 10.41
C GLU A 65 13.74 -4.70 10.79
N GLU A 66 13.64 -5.61 9.82
CA GLU A 66 13.49 -7.06 10.05
C GLU A 66 12.27 -7.57 10.85
N TYR A 67 11.05 -7.04 10.69
CA TYR A 67 9.86 -7.82 11.10
C TYR A 67 9.46 -8.85 10.03
N THR A 68 10.39 -9.76 9.75
CA THR A 68 10.12 -11.00 9.04
C THR A 68 9.22 -11.88 9.91
N PHE A 69 7.96 -12.02 9.50
CA PHE A 69 7.13 -13.22 9.72
C PHE A 69 7.25 -13.90 11.10
N MET A 70 6.61 -13.35 12.13
CA MET A 70 6.00 -14.18 13.18
C MET A 70 4.70 -13.52 13.65
N ARG A 71 3.58 -13.87 13.00
CA ARG A 71 2.28 -13.91 13.71
C ARG A 71 2.06 -15.39 14.10
N PRO A 72 1.89 -15.74 15.39
CA PRO A 72 1.65 -17.12 15.84
C PRO A 72 0.30 -17.68 15.36
#